data_AF-A0A5C8L023-F1
#
_entry.id   AF-A0A5C8L023-F1
#
_cell.length_a   1.000
_cell.length_b   1.000
_cell.length_c   1.000
_cell.angle_alpha   90.00
_cell.angle_beta   90.00
_cell.angle_gamma   90.00
#
_symmetry.space_group_name_H-M   'P 1'
#
loop_
_entity.id
_entity.type
_entity.pdbx_description
1 polymer ?
#
loop_
_entity_poly.entity_id
_entity_poly.type
_entity_poly.pdbx_seq_one_letter_code
_entity_poly.pdbx_strand_id
1 'polypeptide(L)'
;MTMLDYIKKFKSLISGSYINHANELDENNGVFLKEITFEVKANKEDLDTFPNGLIPWISIESPEDELARLRKKDEVVLNYKSIYIVIDYPLKKPKVFEINNSRLLRSELINQISKIYHNIYQEEDTSSIKTIPVMERGKLKNRNETNGRYGIWGHDLRDLDLGSVNVVKKNNGEIYLYLNIES
;
A
#
# COMPACT_ATOMS: atom_id res chain seq x y z
N MET A 1 -17.86 2.73 15.48
CA MET A 1 -17.01 1.54 15.66
C MET A 1 -16.67 1.43 17.13
N THR A 2 -16.95 0.29 17.77
CA THR A 2 -16.80 0.13 19.22
C THR A 2 -15.39 -0.33 19.59
N MET A 3 -14.97 -0.12 20.84
CA MET A 3 -13.68 -0.62 21.34
C MET A 3 -13.57 -2.16 21.20
N LEU A 4 -14.70 -2.87 21.26
CA LEU A 4 -14.77 -4.30 20.99
C LEU A 4 -14.46 -4.66 19.53
N ASP A 5 -14.84 -3.81 18.56
CA ASP A 5 -14.54 -4.03 17.15
C ASP A 5 -13.05 -3.83 16.86
N TYR A 6 -12.42 -2.87 17.54
CA TYR A 6 -10.97 -2.66 17.46
C TYR A 6 -10.18 -3.83 18.04
N ILE A 7 -10.61 -4.36 19.20
CA ILE A 7 -9.98 -5.53 19.82
C ILE A 7 -10.18 -6.79 18.97
N LYS A 8 -11.31 -6.96 18.30
CA LYS A 8 -11.54 -8.07 17.37
C LYS A 8 -10.68 -7.96 16.12
N LYS A 9 -10.56 -6.77 15.52
CA LYS A 9 -9.66 -6.51 14.38
C LYS A 9 -8.20 -6.77 14.80
N PHE A 10 -7.80 -6.28 15.97
CA PHE A 10 -6.46 -6.48 16.52
C PHE A 10 -6.17 -7.95 16.85
N LYS A 11 -7.10 -8.67 17.47
CA LYS A 11 -6.95 -10.12 17.71
C LYS A 11 -6.92 -10.92 16.41
N SER A 12 -7.71 -10.54 15.40
CA SER A 12 -7.67 -11.15 14.07
C SER A 12 -6.33 -10.91 13.36
N LEU A 13 -5.71 -9.75 13.59
CA LEU A 13 -4.35 -9.43 13.11
C LEU A 13 -3.27 -10.28 13.80
N ILE A 14 -3.50 -10.72 15.05
CA ILE A 14 -2.56 -11.55 15.81
C ILE A 14 -2.83 -13.06 15.60
N SER A 15 -4.07 -13.46 15.27
CA SER A 15 -4.47 -14.87 15.17
C SER A 15 -4.36 -15.49 13.78
N GLY A 16 -3.79 -14.79 12.79
CA GLY A 16 -3.36 -15.39 11.53
C GLY A 16 -4.45 -16.12 10.72
N SER A 17 -5.71 -15.68 10.80
CA SER A 17 -6.82 -16.37 10.11
C SER A 17 -7.46 -15.51 9.02
N TYR A 18 -6.70 -15.25 7.96
CA TYR A 18 -7.22 -15.04 6.61
C TYR A 18 -6.38 -15.91 5.67
N ILE A 19 -6.79 -17.16 5.45
CA ILE A 19 -6.13 -18.03 4.47
C ILE A 19 -6.76 -17.72 3.11
N ASN A 20 -5.97 -17.25 2.15
CA ASN A 20 -5.86 -17.89 0.83
C ASN A 20 -4.72 -17.27 -0.02
N HIS A 21 -3.77 -18.15 -0.38
CA HIS A 21 -2.66 -18.00 -1.35
C HIS A 21 -1.54 -17.00 -1.06
N ALA A 22 -0.95 -17.12 0.13
CA ALA A 22 0.24 -16.38 0.57
C ALA A 22 1.30 -17.30 1.21
N ASN A 23 1.45 -18.55 0.73
CA ASN A 23 2.38 -19.52 1.33
C ASN A 23 3.88 -19.22 1.09
N GLU A 24 4.22 -18.18 0.32
CA GLU A 24 5.57 -17.58 0.27
C GLU A 24 5.69 -16.32 1.16
N LEU A 25 4.58 -15.78 1.67
CA LEU A 25 4.54 -14.54 2.47
C LEU A 25 4.25 -14.81 3.96
N ASP A 26 3.80 -16.01 4.29
CA ASP A 26 3.63 -16.48 5.67
C ASP A 26 4.97 -16.97 6.26
N GLU A 27 5.83 -16.00 6.58
CA GLU A 27 6.84 -16.21 7.61
C GLU A 27 6.31 -15.68 8.94
N ASN A 28 5.62 -16.53 9.71
CA ASN A 28 5.29 -16.29 11.12
C ASN A 28 6.55 -16.10 12.03
N ASN A 29 7.72 -15.74 11.49
CA ASN A 29 8.94 -15.47 12.23
C ASN A 29 9.67 -14.21 11.70
N GLY A 30 9.04 -13.05 11.83
CA GLY A 30 9.69 -11.76 11.62
C GLY A 30 9.54 -10.87 12.84
N VAL A 31 10.56 -10.04 13.10
CA VAL A 31 10.51 -9.00 14.14
C VAL A 31 10.03 -7.71 13.50
N PHE A 32 8.89 -7.19 13.97
CA PHE A 32 8.46 -5.83 13.64
C PHE A 32 9.50 -4.83 14.14
N LEU A 33 10.00 -3.98 13.25
CA LEU A 33 11.00 -2.97 13.58
C LEU A 33 10.35 -1.62 13.85
N LYS A 34 9.48 -1.18 12.94
CA LYS A 34 8.82 0.12 13.00
C LYS A 34 7.72 0.23 11.96
N GLU A 35 6.86 1.23 12.15
CA GLU A 35 5.90 1.71 11.16
C GLU A 35 6.39 3.06 10.59
N ILE A 36 6.20 3.25 9.29
CA ILE A 36 6.44 4.50 8.57
C ILE A 36 5.08 5.02 8.12
N THR A 37 4.58 6.10 8.72
CA THR A 37 3.27 6.71 8.38
C THR A 37 3.41 7.84 7.37
N PHE A 38 2.37 8.11 6.57
CA PHE A 38 2.41 9.20 5.59
C PHE A 38 1.35 10.25 5.93
N GLU A 39 1.82 11.36 6.51
CA GLU A 39 0.94 12.45 6.93
C GLU A 39 1.13 13.66 6.01
N VAL A 40 0.06 14.04 5.33
CA VAL A 40 0.02 15.21 4.46
C VAL A 40 -0.68 16.35 5.20
N LYS A 41 -0.09 17.55 5.18
CA LYS A 41 -0.74 18.73 5.76
C LYS A 41 -1.98 19.09 4.96
N ALA A 42 -3.15 19.10 5.60
CA ALA A 42 -4.42 19.48 5.02
C ALA A 42 -4.37 20.90 4.42
N ASN A 43 -4.97 21.09 3.25
CA ASN A 43 -5.26 22.41 2.70
C ASN A 43 -6.60 22.94 3.28
N LYS A 44 -7.06 24.11 2.84
CA LYS A 44 -8.29 24.73 3.37
C LYS A 44 -9.54 23.88 3.12
N GLU A 45 -9.62 23.19 1.98
CA GLU A 45 -10.76 22.38 1.57
C GLU A 45 -10.81 21.06 2.36
N ASP A 46 -9.64 20.55 2.76
CA ASP A 46 -9.49 19.33 3.55
C ASP A 46 -9.92 19.51 5.02
N LEU A 47 -9.89 20.73 5.58
CA LEU A 47 -10.06 20.97 7.02
C LEU A 47 -11.44 20.57 7.57
N ASP A 48 -12.47 20.56 6.74
CA ASP A 48 -13.81 20.10 7.15
C ASP A 48 -13.80 18.59 7.45
N THR A 49 -12.97 17.83 6.73
CA THR A 49 -12.80 16.38 6.92
C THR A 49 -11.68 16.07 7.92
N PHE A 50 -10.60 16.86 7.91
CA PHE A 50 -9.40 16.68 8.71
C PHE A 50 -9.17 17.90 9.62
N PRO A 51 -9.98 18.06 10.68
CA PRO A 51 -9.91 19.24 11.55
C PRO A 51 -8.60 19.36 12.34
N ASN A 52 -7.84 18.27 12.46
CA ASN A 52 -6.49 18.26 13.03
C ASN A 52 -5.41 18.78 12.04
N GLY A 53 -5.79 19.11 10.81
CA GLY A 53 -4.91 19.60 9.77
C GLY A 53 -4.03 18.52 9.11
N LEU A 54 -4.33 17.23 9.30
CA LEU A 54 -3.53 16.12 8.80
C LEU A 54 -4.39 15.06 8.09
N ILE A 55 -4.06 14.81 6.84
CA ILE A 55 -4.53 13.66 6.06
C ILE A 55 -3.60 12.48 6.39
N PRO A 56 -4.10 11.33 6.87
CA PRO A 56 -3.26 10.24 7.36
C PRO A 56 -2.83 9.24 6.27
N TRP A 57 -2.85 9.67 5.01
CA TRP A 57 -2.44 8.89 3.85
C TRP A 57 -1.95 9.81 2.72
N ILE A 58 -1.39 9.19 1.68
CA ILE A 58 -0.95 9.87 0.46
C ILE A 58 -1.33 9.04 -0.78
N SER A 59 -1.73 9.72 -1.86
CA SER A 59 -2.11 9.09 -3.12
C SER A 59 -0.99 8.21 -3.69
N ILE A 60 -1.34 7.00 -4.14
CA ILE A 60 -0.40 6.13 -4.85
C ILE A 60 -0.32 6.49 -6.34
N GLU A 61 -1.44 6.89 -6.95
CA GLU A 61 -1.48 7.21 -8.38
C GLU A 61 -0.69 8.48 -8.70
N SER A 62 -0.84 9.54 -7.89
CA SER A 62 -0.24 10.85 -8.19
C SER A 62 0.21 11.55 -6.90
N PRO A 63 1.27 11.07 -6.24
CA PRO A 63 1.74 11.63 -4.97
C PRO A 63 2.34 13.04 -5.10
N GLU A 64 2.68 13.51 -6.31
CA GLU A 64 3.52 14.68 -6.55
C GLU A 64 3.03 15.96 -5.85
N ASP A 65 1.73 16.24 -5.96
CA ASP A 65 1.12 17.44 -5.36
C ASP A 65 1.07 17.35 -3.83
N GLU A 66 0.97 16.13 -3.30
CA GLU A 66 0.89 15.87 -1.86
C GLU A 66 2.28 15.82 -1.21
N LEU A 67 3.31 15.44 -1.96
CA LEU A 67 4.70 15.43 -1.50
C LEU A 67 5.17 16.82 -1.06
N ALA A 68 4.66 17.90 -1.66
CA ALA A 68 4.97 19.27 -1.25
C ALA A 68 4.47 19.60 0.17
N ARG A 69 3.42 18.90 0.63
CA ARG A 69 2.80 19.07 1.95
C ARG A 69 3.12 17.92 2.92
N LEU A 70 3.86 16.91 2.46
CA LEU A 70 4.24 15.74 3.25
C LEU A 70 5.11 16.14 4.45
N ARG A 71 4.72 15.69 5.64
CA ARG A 71 5.53 15.89 6.83
C ARG A 71 6.80 15.05 6.78
N LYS A 72 7.92 15.68 7.16
CA LYS A 72 9.25 15.04 7.21
C LYS A 72 9.63 14.36 5.88
N LYS A 73 9.31 14.99 4.74
CA LYS A 73 9.57 14.42 3.41
C LYS A 73 11.02 13.97 3.19
N ASP A 74 11.98 14.74 3.75
CA ASP A 74 13.42 14.52 3.61
C ASP A 74 14.04 13.67 4.75
N GLU A 75 13.22 13.03 5.58
CA GLU A 75 13.70 12.10 6.60
C GLU A 75 14.14 10.78 5.95
N VAL A 76 15.33 10.29 6.31
CA VAL A 76 15.78 8.94 5.95
C VAL A 76 14.95 7.94 6.74
N VAL A 77 14.03 7.25 6.07
CA VAL A 77 13.14 6.28 6.71
C VAL A 77 13.65 4.85 6.59
N LEU A 78 14.53 4.57 5.62
CA LEU A 78 15.12 3.25 5.41
C LEU A 78 16.62 3.40 5.13
N ASN A 79 17.41 2.43 5.60
CA ASN A 79 18.85 2.39 5.37
C ASN A 79 19.34 0.95 5.44
N TYR A 80 19.00 0.16 4.42
CA TYR A 80 19.37 -1.26 4.33
C TYR A 80 20.03 -1.57 3.00
N LYS A 81 20.77 -2.69 2.95
CA LYS A 81 21.38 -3.17 1.70
C LYS A 81 20.30 -3.52 0.68
N SER A 82 19.28 -4.28 1.09
CA SER A 82 18.13 -4.64 0.26
C SER A 82 16.82 -4.57 1.04
N ILE A 83 15.84 -4.09 0.29
CA ILE A 83 14.38 -4.03 0.40
C ILE A 83 13.54 -5.16 -0.17
N TYR A 84 12.49 -5.64 0.49
CA TYR A 84 11.46 -6.45 -0.16
C TYR A 84 10.07 -5.85 0.06
N ILE A 85 9.49 -5.25 -0.98
CA ILE A 85 8.15 -4.65 -0.91
C ILE A 85 7.11 -5.69 -1.29
N VAL A 86 6.20 -5.97 -0.36
CA VAL A 86 5.07 -6.87 -0.58
C VAL A 86 3.88 -6.07 -1.09
N ILE A 87 3.43 -6.41 -2.30
CA ILE A 87 2.20 -5.88 -2.89
C ILE A 87 1.18 -7.02 -2.94
N ASP A 88 0.22 -7.00 -2.03
CA ASP A 88 -0.84 -8.01 -1.92
C ASP A 88 -2.23 -7.44 -2.23
N TYR A 89 -2.42 -6.14 -2.09
CA TYR A 89 -3.66 -5.46 -2.42
C TYR A 89 -3.48 -4.47 -3.58
N PRO A 90 -4.42 -4.38 -4.55
CA PRO A 90 -5.62 -5.19 -4.73
C PRO A 90 -5.39 -6.42 -5.64
N LEU A 91 -4.35 -7.21 -5.37
CA LEU A 91 -3.92 -8.29 -6.26
C LEU A 91 -4.52 -9.62 -5.81
N LYS A 92 -4.99 -10.46 -6.74
CA LYS A 92 -5.28 -11.88 -6.44
C LYS A 92 -4.01 -12.73 -6.35
N LYS A 93 -2.94 -12.27 -7.00
CA LYS A 93 -1.62 -12.91 -6.99
C LYS A 93 -0.61 -11.93 -6.40
N PRO A 94 -0.42 -11.92 -5.07
CA PRO A 94 0.55 -11.05 -4.41
C PRO A 94 1.94 -11.16 -5.04
N LYS A 95 2.69 -10.06 -5.00
CA LYS A 95 4.05 -10.02 -5.56
C LYS A 95 5.01 -9.29 -4.62
N VAL A 96 6.23 -9.81 -4.56
CA VAL A 96 7.36 -9.17 -3.86
C VAL A 96 8.29 -8.51 -4.88
N PHE A 97 8.71 -7.28 -4.59
CA PHE A 97 9.66 -6.51 -5.39
C PHE A 97 10.90 -6.20 -4.55
N GLU A 98 12.07 -6.52 -5.09
CA GLU A 98 13.34 -6.22 -4.44
C GLU A 98 13.84 -4.82 -4.81
N ILE A 99 14.29 -4.05 -3.83
CA ILE A 99 15.00 -2.77 -4.04
C ILE A 99 16.37 -2.84 -3.39
N ASN A 100 17.42 -2.70 -4.21
CA ASN A 100 18.80 -2.68 -3.76
C ASN A 100 19.27 -1.26 -3.39
N ASN A 101 20.23 -1.17 -2.46
CA ASN A 101 20.83 0.07 -1.94
C ASN A 101 19.79 1.06 -1.35
N SER A 102 18.97 0.56 -0.43
CA SER A 102 17.76 1.23 0.07
C SER A 102 17.99 2.27 1.17
N ARG A 103 18.92 3.22 0.96
CA ARG A 103 18.97 4.43 1.81
C ARG A 103 17.94 5.45 1.30
N LEU A 104 16.67 5.25 1.67
CA LEU A 104 15.55 6.01 1.13
C LEU A 104 15.05 7.10 2.09
N LEU A 105 14.83 8.29 1.52
CA LEU A 105 14.00 9.33 2.10
C LEU A 105 12.52 8.92 2.10
N ARG A 106 11.71 9.55 2.95
CA ARG A 106 10.27 9.31 3.01
C ARG A 106 9.58 9.51 1.65
N SER A 107 9.90 10.61 0.97
CA SER A 107 9.38 10.89 -0.38
C SER A 107 9.87 9.88 -1.43
N GLU A 108 11.10 9.42 -1.32
CA GLU A 108 11.65 8.43 -2.25
C GLU A 108 10.96 7.07 -2.09
N LEU A 109 10.65 6.66 -0.86
CA LEU A 109 9.88 5.44 -0.62
C LEU A 109 8.49 5.50 -1.26
N ILE A 110 7.77 6.62 -1.12
CA ILE A 110 6.47 6.83 -1.77
C ILE A 110 6.60 6.72 -3.28
N ASN A 111 7.57 7.42 -3.89
CA ASN A 111 7.78 7.39 -5.34
C ASN A 111 8.10 5.98 -5.86
N GLN A 112 8.88 5.19 -5.10
CA GLN A 112 9.16 3.79 -5.47
C GLN A 112 7.89 2.95 -5.43
N ILE A 113 7.08 3.09 -4.38
CA ILE A 113 5.81 2.35 -4.25
C ILE A 113 4.84 2.75 -5.37
N SER A 114 4.64 4.05 -5.60
CA SER A 114 3.82 4.59 -6.69
C SER A 114 4.25 4.01 -8.04
N LYS A 115 5.56 4.05 -8.35
CA LYS A 115 6.11 3.49 -9.58
C LYS A 115 5.84 1.98 -9.72
N ILE A 116 5.96 1.21 -8.64
CA ILE A 116 5.66 -0.22 -8.65
C ILE A 116 4.18 -0.46 -8.98
N TYR A 117 3.27 0.29 -8.36
CA TYR A 117 1.84 0.17 -8.65
C TYR A 117 1.49 0.56 -10.09
N HIS A 118 2.05 1.66 -10.61
CA HIS A 118 1.88 2.04 -12.02
C HIS A 118 2.31 0.93 -12.97
N ASN A 119 3.49 0.33 -12.73
CA ASN A 119 3.96 -0.80 -13.53
C ASN A 119 3.03 -2.01 -13.43
N ILE A 120 2.53 -2.34 -12.23
CA ILE A 120 1.58 -3.45 -12.03
C ILE A 120 0.31 -3.23 -12.85
N TYR A 121 -0.27 -2.03 -12.78
CA TYR A 121 -1.49 -1.71 -13.52
C TYR A 121 -1.27 -1.71 -15.03
N GLN A 122 -0.12 -1.18 -15.50
CA GLN A 122 0.25 -1.20 -16.91
C GLN A 122 0.46 -2.64 -17.42
N GLU A 123 1.15 -3.49 -16.66
CA GLU A 123 1.37 -4.89 -17.04
C GLU A 123 0.07 -5.69 -17.04
N GLU A 124 -0.91 -5.31 -16.20
CA GLU A 124 -2.22 -5.94 -16.14
C GLU A 124 -3.05 -5.73 -17.43
N ASP A 125 -2.73 -4.71 -18.25
CA ASP A 125 -3.39 -4.46 -19.54
C ASP A 125 -3.24 -5.62 -20.54
N THR A 126 -2.28 -6.51 -20.30
CA THR A 126 -2.11 -7.78 -21.03
C THR A 126 -3.24 -8.79 -20.76
N SER A 127 -4.10 -8.54 -19.78
CA SER A 127 -5.25 -9.39 -19.47
C SER A 127 -6.21 -9.53 -20.65
N SER A 128 -6.77 -10.74 -20.80
CA SER A 128 -7.84 -11.01 -21.77
C SER A 128 -9.20 -10.54 -21.27
N ILE A 129 -9.40 -10.41 -19.95
CA ILE A 129 -10.56 -9.76 -19.34
C ILE A 129 -10.23 -8.28 -19.22
N LYS A 130 -10.89 -7.43 -20.02
CA LYS A 130 -10.64 -5.99 -19.98
C LYS A 130 -11.32 -5.34 -18.79
N THR A 131 -10.68 -4.30 -18.28
CA THR A 131 -11.27 -3.41 -17.27
C THR A 131 -12.47 -2.71 -17.91
N ILE A 132 -13.63 -2.79 -17.25
CA ILE A 132 -14.82 -2.03 -17.62
C ILE A 132 -14.51 -0.56 -17.33
N PRO A 133 -14.56 0.34 -18.33
CA PRO A 133 -14.34 1.76 -18.13
C PRO A 133 -15.29 2.32 -17.08
N VAL A 134 -14.84 3.26 -16.27
CA VAL A 134 -15.61 3.85 -15.15
C VAL A 134 -17.03 4.26 -15.58
N MET A 135 -17.15 4.89 -16.76
CA MET A 135 -18.43 5.37 -17.30
C MET A 135 -19.41 4.24 -17.66
N GLU A 136 -18.93 3.03 -17.87
CA GLU A 136 -19.71 1.85 -18.27
C GLU A 136 -20.07 0.94 -17.09
N ARG A 137 -19.55 1.23 -15.88
CA ARG A 137 -19.81 0.40 -14.67
C ARG A 137 -21.22 0.54 -14.12
N GLY A 138 -21.98 1.54 -14.55
CA GLY A 138 -23.34 1.79 -14.10
C GLY A 138 -23.41 2.02 -12.58
N LYS A 139 -24.05 1.10 -11.84
CA LYS A 139 -24.17 1.18 -10.37
C LYS A 139 -22.98 0.56 -9.63
N LEU A 140 -22.09 -0.14 -10.32
CA LEU A 140 -20.89 -0.72 -9.73
C LEU A 140 -19.86 0.40 -9.56
N LYS A 141 -19.47 0.67 -8.31
CA LYS A 141 -18.36 1.61 -8.04
C LYS A 141 -17.01 0.95 -8.35
N ASN A 142 -16.91 -0.32 -7.99
CA ASN A 142 -15.67 -1.08 -8.03
C ASN A 142 -15.32 -1.59 -9.44
N ARG A 143 -14.03 -1.66 -9.74
CA ARG A 143 -13.44 -2.29 -10.92
C ARG A 143 -13.69 -3.81 -10.92
N ASN A 144 -13.94 -4.39 -12.10
CA ASN A 144 -14.01 -5.85 -12.27
C ASN A 144 -12.63 -6.50 -12.14
N GLU A 145 -12.61 -7.77 -11.74
CA GLU A 145 -11.39 -8.57 -11.73
C GLU A 145 -10.86 -8.81 -13.15
N THR A 146 -9.55 -8.71 -13.31
CA THR A 146 -8.81 -9.09 -14.52
C THR A 146 -8.09 -10.42 -14.31
N ASN A 147 -7.76 -11.12 -15.39
CA ASN A 147 -6.99 -12.37 -15.34
C ASN A 147 -5.53 -12.21 -15.79
N GLY A 148 -4.99 -10.99 -15.68
CA GLY A 148 -3.63 -10.67 -16.07
C GLY A 148 -2.59 -11.28 -15.13
N ARG A 149 -1.39 -10.71 -15.21
CA ARG A 149 -0.22 -11.18 -14.45
C ARG A 149 -0.49 -11.17 -12.94
N TYR A 150 -1.21 -10.16 -12.45
CA TYR A 150 -1.43 -9.91 -11.03
C TYR A 150 -2.88 -10.19 -10.58
N GLY A 151 -3.83 -10.19 -11.51
CA GLY A 151 -5.24 -10.41 -11.22
C GLY A 151 -5.83 -9.30 -10.36
N ILE A 152 -5.78 -8.07 -10.87
CA ILE A 152 -6.26 -6.89 -10.14
C ILE A 152 -7.78 -6.93 -10.03
N TRP A 153 -8.33 -6.54 -8.88
CA TRP A 153 -9.77 -6.51 -8.65
C TRP A 153 -10.19 -5.31 -7.81
N GLY A 154 -11.46 -4.90 -7.89
CA GLY A 154 -12.09 -3.98 -6.93
C GLY A 154 -11.81 -2.50 -7.16
N HIS A 155 -10.56 -2.09 -7.34
CA HIS A 155 -10.17 -0.68 -7.31
C HIS A 155 -9.34 -0.29 -8.54
N ASP A 156 -9.57 0.94 -9.03
CA ASP A 156 -8.62 1.58 -9.94
C ASP A 156 -7.44 2.12 -9.13
N LEU A 157 -6.31 2.42 -9.80
CA LEU A 157 -5.12 2.91 -9.12
C LEU A 157 -5.37 4.22 -8.35
N ARG A 158 -6.17 5.12 -8.95
CA ARG A 158 -6.61 6.40 -8.35
C ARG A 158 -7.40 6.26 -7.05
N ASP A 159 -7.95 5.07 -6.79
CA ASP A 159 -8.74 4.81 -5.59
C ASP A 159 -7.84 4.34 -4.43
N LEU A 160 -6.52 4.23 -4.64
CA LEU A 160 -5.59 3.69 -3.67
C LEU A 160 -4.74 4.77 -3.01
N ASP A 161 -4.80 4.79 -1.69
CA ASP A 161 -3.98 5.66 -0.84
C ASP A 161 -3.04 4.82 0.05
N LEU A 162 -1.80 5.29 0.22
CA LEU A 162 -0.82 4.67 1.11
C LEU A 162 -0.90 5.33 2.49
N GLY A 163 -1.44 4.61 3.48
CA GLY A 163 -1.52 5.08 4.87
C GLY A 163 -0.20 4.91 5.62
N SER A 164 0.35 3.69 5.59
CA SER A 164 1.64 3.39 6.23
C SER A 164 2.37 2.19 5.64
N VAL A 165 3.63 2.02 6.06
CA VAL A 165 4.45 0.84 5.79
C VAL A 165 4.95 0.23 7.09
N ASN A 166 4.68 -1.06 7.27
CA ASN A 166 5.25 -1.86 8.34
C ASN A 166 6.58 -2.46 7.90
N VAL A 167 7.65 -2.14 8.63
CA VAL A 167 9.00 -2.65 8.40
C VAL A 167 9.22 -3.87 9.28
N VAL A 168 9.42 -5.03 8.66
CA VAL A 168 9.60 -6.30 9.34
C VAL A 168 10.94 -6.91 8.95
N LYS A 169 11.74 -7.29 9.94
CA LYS A 169 12.96 -8.08 9.71
C LYS A 169 12.64 -9.55 9.84
N LYS A 170 12.83 -10.30 8.77
CA LYS A 170 12.64 -11.74 8.75
C LYS A 170 13.79 -12.48 9.42
N ASN A 171 13.57 -13.76 9.75
CA ASN A 171 14.58 -14.60 10.41
C ASN A 171 15.89 -14.73 9.64
N ASN A 172 15.84 -14.69 8.31
CA ASN A 172 17.02 -14.72 7.44
C ASN A 172 17.78 -13.37 7.40
N GLY A 173 17.28 -12.35 8.10
CA GLY A 173 17.86 -11.02 8.20
C GLY A 173 17.35 -10.03 7.15
N GLU A 174 16.53 -10.47 6.19
CA GLU A 174 15.96 -9.62 5.14
C GLU A 174 14.90 -8.67 5.69
N ILE A 175 14.72 -7.54 5.00
CA ILE A 175 13.80 -6.48 5.41
C ILE A 175 12.62 -6.44 4.45
N TYR A 176 11.44 -6.80 4.97
CA TYR A 176 10.18 -6.80 4.25
C TYR A 176 9.36 -5.57 4.63
N LEU A 177 8.76 -4.96 3.62
CA LEU A 177 7.83 -3.85 3.73
C LEU A 177 6.44 -4.34 3.40
N TYR A 178 5.55 -4.28 4.37
CA TYR A 178 4.13 -4.56 4.20
C TYR A 178 3.38 -3.24 4.14
N LEU A 179 2.62 -3.03 3.07
CA LEU A 179 1.93 -1.77 2.81
C LEU A 179 0.53 -1.80 3.41
N ASN A 180 0.14 -0.74 4.11
CA ASN A 180 -1.24 -0.52 4.52
C ASN A 180 -1.88 0.43 3.49
N ILE A 181 -2.67 -0.16 2.60
CA ILE A 181 -3.37 0.54 1.52
C ILE A 181 -4.83 0.79 1.94
N GLU A 182 -5.30 2.01 1.73
CA GLU A 182 -6.68 2.45 1.94
C GLU A 182 -7.38 2.60 0.57
N SER A 183 -8.70 2.39 0.53
CA SER A 183 -9.53 2.49 -0.68
C SER A 183 -11.04 2.66 -0.45
#